data_AF-A0ABD0NP56-F1
#
_entry.id   AF-A0ABD0NP56-F1
#
_cell.length_a   1.000
_cell.length_b   1.000
_cell.length_c   1.000
_cell.angle_alpha   90.00
_cell.angle_beta   90.00
_cell.angle_gamma   90.00
#
_symmetry.space_group_name_H-M   'P 1'
#
loop_
_entity.id
_entity.type
_entity.pdbx_description
1 polymer ?
#
loop_
_entity_poly.entity_id
_entity_poly.type
_entity_poly.pdbx_seq_one_letter_code
_entity_poly.pdbx_strand_id
1 'polypeptide(L)' 'ALSDEGQEILLSPEVTYGPPGLTLSCPVALTIAHCADVSSEDWNIKLKRQTQDNSWE' A
#
# COMPACT_ATOMS: atom_id res chain seq x y z
N ALA A 1 -1.16 -13.35 21.95
CA ALA A 1 -0.52 -13.17 20.64
C ALA A 1 -0.69 -11.71 20.28
N LEU A 2 0.40 -10.97 20.09
CA LEU A 2 0.32 -9.61 19.55
C LEU A 2 -0.14 -9.77 18.09
N SER A 3 -1.22 -9.09 17.72
CA SER A 3 -1.69 -9.02 16.34
C SER A 3 -0.53 -8.54 15.46
N ASP A 4 -0.34 -9.14 14.28
CA ASP A 4 0.74 -8.83 13.31
C ASP A 4 0.85 -7.33 12.98
N GLU A 5 -0.26 -6.60 13.15
CA GLU A 5 -0.36 -5.14 12.96
C GLU A 5 0.50 -4.32 13.95
N GLY A 6 1.00 -4.93 15.03
CA GLY A 6 1.94 -4.28 15.94
C GLY A 6 3.38 -4.15 15.39
N GLN A 7 3.67 -4.77 14.24
CA GLN A 7 5.02 -4.82 13.66
C GLN A 7 5.09 -4.21 12.23
N GLU A 8 3.99 -3.65 11.72
CA GLU A 8 3.96 -2.96 10.42
C GLU A 8 4.13 -1.44 10.60
N ILE A 9 4.74 -0.78 9.61
CA ILE A 9 4.92 0.68 9.58
C ILE A 9 4.58 1.23 8.18
N LEU A 10 4.00 2.44 8.14
CA LEU A 10 3.72 3.14 6.89
C LEU A 10 5.02 3.70 6.29
N LEU A 11 5.26 3.38 5.02
CA LEU A 11 6.46 3.82 4.29
C LEU A 11 6.19 4.98 3.33
N SER A 12 4.92 5.27 3.05
CA SER A 12 4.47 6.30 2.11
C SER A 12 3.15 6.92 2.59
N PRO A 13 2.75 8.09 2.07
CA PRO A 13 1.39 8.59 2.28
C PRO A 13 0.36 7.65 1.67
N GLU A 14 -0.87 7.70 2.19
CA GLU A 14 -2.02 7.12 1.52
C GLU A 14 -2.27 7.85 0.20
N VAL A 15 -2.55 7.09 -0.85
CA VAL A 15 -2.77 7.62 -2.20
C VAL A 15 -4.09 7.11 -2.75
N THR A 16 -4.81 7.98 -3.46
CA THR A 16 -6.01 7.63 -4.22
C THR A 16 -5.77 7.92 -5.69
N TYR A 17 -6.17 7.00 -6.57
CA TYR A 17 -6.07 7.20 -8.02
C TYR A 17 -7.46 7.26 -8.65
N GLY A 18 -7.64 8.24 -9.55
CA GLY A 18 -8.83 8.39 -10.37
C GLY A 18 -10.14 8.64 -9.60
N PRO A 19 -11.25 8.84 -10.32
CA PRO A 19 -12.57 8.70 -9.74
C PRO A 19 -12.87 7.21 -9.48
N PRO A 20 -13.51 6.86 -8.36
CA PRO A 20 -13.99 5.50 -8.12
C PRO A 20 -14.88 5.01 -9.26
N GLY A 21 -14.71 3.75 -9.67
CA GLY A 21 -15.54 3.11 -10.72
C GLY A 21 -15.09 3.33 -12.17
N LEU A 22 -13.95 4.00 -12.39
CA LEU A 22 -13.36 4.10 -13.72
C LEU A 22 -12.91 2.72 -14.23
N THR A 23 -13.32 2.36 -15.45
CA THR A 23 -12.84 1.14 -16.12
C THR A 23 -11.62 1.46 -16.96
N LEU A 24 -10.52 0.74 -16.72
CA LEU A 24 -9.29 0.83 -17.50
C LEU A 24 -9.22 -0.35 -18.48
N SER A 25 -8.94 -0.07 -19.75
CA SER A 25 -8.80 -1.10 -20.79
C SER A 25 -7.45 -1.80 -20.78
N CYS A 26 -6.49 -1.26 -20.02
CA CYS A 26 -5.16 -1.80 -19.86
C CYS A 26 -4.62 -1.53 -18.44
N PRO A 27 -3.64 -2.31 -17.96
CA PRO A 27 -2.95 -2.03 -16.70
C PRO A 27 -2.29 -0.65 -16.70
N VAL A 28 -2.27 -0.01 -15.53
CA VAL A 28 -1.61 1.28 -15.32
C VAL A 28 -0.48 1.15 -14.31
N ALA A 29 0.56 1.96 -14.48
CA ALA A 29 1.64 2.07 -13.51
C ALA A 29 1.37 3.23 -12.56
N LEU A 30 1.41 2.96 -11.25
CA LEU A 30 1.39 3.96 -10.20
C LEU A 30 2.75 3.95 -9.49
N THR A 31 3.42 5.09 -9.45
CA THR A 31 4.69 5.24 -8.75
C THR A 31 4.46 6.03 -7.47
N ILE A 32 4.81 5.43 -6.33
CA ILE A 32 4.64 6.01 -4.99
C ILE A 32 6.03 6.17 -4.37
N ALA A 33 6.39 7.39 -4.00
CA ALA A 33 7.62 7.63 -3.25
C ALA A 33 7.47 7.09 -1.82
N HIS A 34 8.50 6.41 -1.31
CA HIS A 34 8.54 5.84 0.03
C HIS A 34 9.86 6.14 0.73
N CYS A 35 9.91 5.95 2.05
CA CYS A 35 11.10 6.23 2.87
C CYS A 35 11.90 4.98 3.29
N ALA A 36 11.47 3.76 2.94
CA ALA A 36 12.24 2.55 3.26
C ALA A 36 13.60 2.49 2.55
N ASP A 37 14.62 2.04 3.30
CA ASP A 37 15.89 1.59 2.75
C ASP A 37 15.75 0.14 2.28
N VAL A 38 15.64 -0.03 0.97
CA VAL A 38 15.35 -1.33 0.32
C VAL A 38 16.57 -2.27 0.33
N SER A 39 17.75 -1.79 0.78
CA SER A 39 18.96 -2.61 0.82
C SER A 39 19.05 -3.54 2.03
N SER A 40 18.17 -3.37 3.03
CA SER A 40 18.13 -4.21 4.24
C SER A 40 17.24 -5.44 4.00
N GLU A 41 17.81 -6.65 4.18
CA GLU A 41 17.09 -7.93 4.13
C GLU A 41 16.03 -8.08 5.23
N ASP A 42 15.94 -7.09 6.14
CA ASP A 42 15.09 -7.14 7.33
C ASP A 42 13.63 -6.71 7.06
N TRP A 43 13.30 -6.20 5.86
CA TRP A 43 11.99 -5.65 5.55
C TRP A 43 11.19 -6.46 4.53
N ASN A 44 9.92 -6.70 4.84
CA ASN A 44 8.92 -7.16 3.87
C ASN A 44 8.03 -5.97 3.48
N ILE A 45 8.24 -5.42 2.28
CA ILE A 45 7.45 -4.29 1.77
C ILE A 45 6.15 -4.83 1.16
N LYS A 46 5.01 -4.40 1.68
CA LYS A 46 3.67 -4.73 1.18
C LYS A 46 2.93 -3.47 0.74
N LEU A 47 2.23 -3.54 -0.38
CA LEU A 47 1.27 -2.52 -0.78
C LEU A 47 -0.12 -2.97 -0.30
N LYS A 48 -0.72 -2.20 0.61
CA LYS A 48 -2.10 -2.42 1.09
C LYS A 48 -3.06 -1.48 0.36
N ARG A 49 -4.28 -1.94 0.10
CA ARG A 49 -5.38 -1.12 -0.40
C ARG A 49 -6.48 -1.01 0.64
N GLN A 50 -7.11 0.15 0.70
CA GLN A 50 -8.30 0.34 1.52
C GLN A 50 -9.53 -0.13 0.76
N THR A 51 -10.35 -0.93 1.43
CA THR A 51 -11.60 -1.49 0.89
C THR A 51 -12.78 -0.55 1.14
N GLN A 52 -13.94 -0.89 0.57
CA GLN A 52 -15.18 -0.11 0.78
C GLN A 52 -15.70 -0.15 2.21
N ASP A 53 -15.39 -1.20 2.97
CA ASP A 53 -15.71 -1.34 4.40
C ASP A 53 -14.67 -0.70 5.33
N ASN A 54 -13.76 0.11 4.77
CA ASN A 54 -12.72 0.83 5.52
C ASN A 54 -11.72 -0.12 6.22
N SER A 55 -11.56 -1.34 5.70
CA SER A 55 -10.50 -2.27 6.09
C SER A 55 -9.30 -2.16 5.13
N TRP A 56 -8.15 -2.68 5.56
CA TRP A 56 -6.91 -2.68 4.78
C TRP A 56 -6.52 -4.10 4.41
N GLU A 57 -6.30 -4.36 3.13
CA GLU A 57 -5.85 -5.66 2.59
C GLU A 57 -4.59 -5.54 1.73
#